data_AF-A0A075IAN3-F1
#
_entry.id   AF-A0A075IAN3-F1
#
_cell.length_a   1.000
_cell.length_b   1.000
_cell.length_c   1.000
_cell.angle_alpha   90.00
_cell.angle_beta   90.00
_cell.angle_gamma   90.00
#
_symmetry.space_group_name_H-M   'P 1'
#
loop_
_entity.id
_entity.type
_entity.pdbx_description
1 polymer ?
#
loop_
_entity_poly.entity_id
_entity_poly.type
_entity_poly.pdbx_seq_one_letter_code
_entity_poly.pdbx_strand_id
1 'polypeptide(L)' 'MTTVEALAGAVYILGESELTHTLLQKFKWGPTFFALNKNLLQDYSKAQSESEILEICHEYGLPDSQFI' A
#
# COMPACT_ATOMS: atom_id res chain seq x y z
N MET A 1 -4.91 -0.47 10.39
CA MET A 1 -3.61 -0.95 9.89
C MET A 1 -2.81 -1.52 11.05
N THR A 2 -2.34 -2.76 10.93
CA THR A 2 -1.42 -3.43 11.84
C THR A 2 0.03 -3.15 11.43
N THR A 3 1.00 -3.47 12.29
CA THR A 3 2.43 -3.29 11.98
C THR A 3 2.88 -4.05 10.74
N VAL A 4 2.41 -5.29 10.56
CA VAL A 4 2.79 -6.11 9.40
C VAL A 4 2.13 -5.61 8.12
N GLU A 5 0.90 -5.11 8.17
CA GLU A 5 0.24 -4.49 7.00
C GLU A 5 0.99 -3.23 6.55
N ALA A 6 1.40 -2.38 7.51
CA ALA A 6 2.19 -1.19 7.22
C ALA A 6 3.54 -1.54 6.57
N LEU A 7 4.24 -2.52 7.13
CA LEU A 7 5.53 -2.98 6.59
C LEU A 7 5.37 -3.62 5.21
N ALA A 8 4.36 -4.49 5.03
CA ALA A 8 4.10 -5.17 3.77
C ALA A 8 3.71 -4.18 2.65
N GLY A 9 2.95 -3.13 2.98
CA GLY A 9 2.63 -2.05 2.06
C GLY A 9 3.86 -1.21 1.70
N ALA A 10 4.66 -0.81 2.70
CA ALA A 10 5.87 -0.02 2.47
C ALA A 10 6.88 -0.73 1.57
N VAL A 11 7.16 -2.02 1.82
CA VAL A 11 8.11 -2.78 0.98
C VAL A 11 7.54 -3.03 -0.42
N TYR A 12 6.22 -3.15 -0.58
CA TYR A 12 5.60 -3.23 -1.91
C TYR A 12 5.82 -1.94 -2.70
N ILE A 13 5.58 -0.78 -2.08
CA ILE A 13 5.76 0.54 -2.69
C ILE A 13 7.22 0.75 -3.10
N LEU A 14 8.17 0.21 -2.33
CA LEU A 14 9.60 0.23 -2.64
C LEU A 14 10.04 -0.79 -3.71
N GLY A 15 9.12 -1.56 -4.28
CA GLY A 15 9.39 -2.52 -5.36
C GLY A 15 9.65 -3.96 -4.92
N GLU A 16 9.58 -4.27 -3.63
CA GLU A 16 9.89 -5.59 -3.05
C GLU A 16 8.64 -6.48 -2.92
N SER A 17 7.97 -6.76 -4.04
CA SER A 17 6.69 -7.52 -4.05
C SER A 17 6.80 -8.93 -3.46
N GLU A 18 7.93 -9.62 -3.63
CA GLU A 18 8.12 -10.96 -3.06
C GLU A 18 8.18 -10.92 -1.53
N LEU A 19 8.80 -9.89 -0.96
CA LEU A 19 8.87 -9.69 0.48
C LEU A 19 7.48 -9.37 1.05
N THR A 20 6.68 -8.56 0.36
CA THR A 20 5.27 -8.32 0.73
C THR A 20 4.50 -9.63 0.85
N HIS A 21 4.57 -10.51 -0.14
CA HIS A 21 3.91 -11.81 -0.10
C HIS A 21 4.47 -12.69 1.02
N THR A 22 5.78 -12.65 1.24
CA THR A 22 6.45 -13.44 2.28
C THR A 22 6.07 -13.02 3.69
N LEU A 23 5.82 -11.73 3.92
CA LEU A 23 5.33 -11.20 5.18
C LEU A 23 3.87 -11.61 5.42
N LEU A 24 3.01 -11.44 4.41
CA LEU A 24 1.57 -11.64 4.53
C LEU A 24 1.16 -13.11 4.63
N GLN A 25 1.88 -14.05 4.00
CA GLN A 25 1.56 -15.48 4.06
C GLN A 25 1.58 -16.09 5.47
N LYS A 26 2.22 -15.40 6.44
CA LYS A 26 2.21 -15.82 7.86
C LYS A 26 0.83 -15.64 8.51
N PHE A 27 -0.08 -14.92 7.86
CA PHE A 27 -1.40 -14.58 8.37
C PHE A 27 -2.49 -15.09 7.42
N LYS A 28 -3.51 -15.77 7.95
CA LYS A 28 -4.64 -16.29 7.15
C LYS A 28 -5.36 -15.20 6.34
N TRP A 29 -5.41 -13.99 6.88
CA TRP A 29 -6.03 -12.82 6.24
C TRP A 29 -5.08 -12.06 5.29
N GLY A 30 -3.79 -12.39 5.28
CA GLY A 30 -2.76 -11.68 4.51
C GLY A 30 -3.05 -11.63 3.00
N PRO A 31 -3.45 -12.73 2.35
CA PRO A 31 -3.86 -12.70 0.95
C PRO A 31 -5.05 -11.77 0.69
N THR A 32 -6.01 -11.70 1.62
CA THR A 32 -7.16 -10.79 1.51
C THR A 32 -6.72 -9.33 1.63
N PHE A 33 -5.83 -8.99 2.56
CA PHE A 33 -5.24 -7.65 2.64
C PHE A 33 -4.60 -7.25 1.32
N PHE A 34 -3.77 -8.12 0.74
CA PHE A 34 -3.11 -7.82 -0.53
C PHE A 34 -4.12 -7.65 -1.66
N ALA A 35 -5.08 -8.58 -1.79
CA ALA A 35 -6.09 -8.52 -2.85
C ALA A 35 -6.94 -7.25 -2.81
N LEU A 36 -7.32 -6.79 -1.61
CA LEU A 36 -8.10 -5.57 -1.43
C LEU A 36 -7.31 -4.30 -1.77
N ASN A 37 -6.00 -4.28 -1.52
CA ASN A 37 -5.18 -3.10 -1.65
C ASN A 37 -4.27 -3.11 -2.89
N LYS A 38 -4.30 -4.17 -3.71
CA LYS A 38 -3.35 -4.37 -4.82
C LYS A 38 -3.26 -3.18 -5.77
N ASN A 39 -4.41 -2.62 -6.18
CA ASN A 39 -4.44 -1.50 -7.12
C ASN A 39 -3.83 -0.25 -6.48
N LEU A 40 -4.26 0.09 -5.27
CA LEU A 40 -3.74 1.24 -4.51
C LEU A 40 -2.22 1.13 -4.28
N LEU A 41 -1.74 -0.04 -3.87
CA LEU A 41 -0.32 -0.30 -3.69
C LEU A 41 0.47 -0.20 -5.01
N GLN A 42 -0.11 -0.65 -6.12
CA GLN A 42 0.50 -0.54 -7.44
C GLN A 42 0.57 0.90 -7.92
N ASP A 43 -0.45 1.71 -7.66
CA ASP A 43 -0.47 3.12 -8.05
C ASP A 43 0.55 3.90 -7.21
N TYR A 44 0.60 3.68 -5.89
CA TYR A 44 1.66 4.26 -5.05
C TYR A 44 3.07 3.83 -5.44
N SER A 45 3.28 2.60 -5.89
CA SER A 45 4.62 2.15 -6.33
C SER A 45 5.14 2.87 -7.57
N LYS A 46 4.26 3.55 -8.32
CA LYS A 46 4.62 4.32 -9.53
C LYS A 46 4.85 5.79 -9.25
N ALA A 47 4.28 6.31 -8.16
CA ALA A 47 4.34 7.73 -7.82
C ALA A 47 5.79 8.21 -7.67
N GLN A 48 6.12 9.32 -8.34
CA GLN A 48 7.46 9.93 -8.30
C GLN A 48 7.47 11.26 -7.54
N SER A 49 6.31 11.75 -7.12
CA SER A 49 6.16 13.03 -6.44
C SER A 49 5.05 13.00 -5.40
N GLU A 50 5.13 13.92 -4.44
CA GLU A 50 4.08 14.12 -3.44
C GLU A 50 2.74 14.51 -4.08
N SER A 51 2.77 15.28 -5.18
CA SER A 51 1.56 15.65 -5.91
C SER A 51 0.83 14.43 -6.50
N GLU A 52 1.56 13.45 -7.05
CA GLU A 52 0.97 12.19 -7.52
C GLU A 52 0.39 11.36 -6.37
N ILE A 53 1.03 11.37 -5.19
CA ILE A 53 0.50 10.70 -3.98
C ILE A 53 -0.84 11.32 -3.59
N LEU A 54 -0.96 12.65 -3.62
CA LEU A 54 -2.21 13.36 -3.32
C LEU A 54 -3.31 13.07 -4.36
N GLU A 55 -2.94 12.98 -5.64
CA GLU A 55 -3.89 12.59 -6.70
C GLU A 55 -4.42 11.16 -6.47
N ILE A 56 -3.55 10.20 -6.19
CA ILE A 56 -3.94 8.83 -5.82
C ILE A 56 -4.85 8.84 -4.58
N CYS A 57 -4.52 9.62 -3.54
CA CYS A 57 -5.37 9.74 -2.36
C CYS A 57 -6.78 10.20 -2.72
N HIS A 58 -6.90 11.23 -3.55
CA HIS A 58 -8.18 11.76 -4.00
C HIS A 58 -8.97 10.74 -4.84
N GLU A 59 -8.31 10.03 -5.77
CA GLU A 59 -8.94 8.99 -6.60
C GLU A 59 -9.54 7.84 -5.77
N TYR A 60 -8.89 7.47 -4.67
CA TYR A 60 -9.35 6.43 -3.76
C TYR A 60 -10.23 6.96 -2.62
N GLY A 61 -10.57 8.26 -2.61
CA GLY A 61 -11.44 8.88 -1.61
C GLY A 61 -10.82 8.98 -0.21
N LEU A 62 -9.49 9.02 -0.12
CA LEU A 62 -8.76 9.22 1.13
C LEU A 62 -8.77 10.72 1.50
N PRO A 63 -8.99 11.07 2.78
CA PRO A 63 -9.08 12.47 3.19
C PRO A 63 -7.71 13.16 3.22
N ASP A 64 -7.67 14.42 2.78
CA ASP A 64 -6.47 15.28 2.78
C ASP A 64 -5.87 15.50 4.18
N SER A 65 -6.65 15.28 5.24
CA SER A 65 -6.25 15.49 6.63
C SER A 65 -5.20 14.49 7.15
N GLN A 66 -4.73 13.54 6.33
CA GLN A 66 -3.62 12.65 6.68
C GLN A 66 -2.23 13.24 6.39
N PHE A 67 -2.15 14.42 5.76
CA PHE A 67 -0.88 15.07 5.38
C PHE A 67 -0.63 16.42 6.08
N ILE A 68 -1.45 16.76 7.10
CA ILE A 68 -1.28 17.94 7.97
C ILE A 68 -0.94 17.49 9.39
#